data_AF-A0A4Y2CSN4-F1
#
_entry.id   AF-A0A4Y2CSN4-F1
#
_cell.length_a   1.000
_cell.length_b   1.000
_cell.length_c   1.000
_cell.angle_alpha   90.00
_cell.angle_beta   90.00
_cell.angle_gamma   90.00
#
_symmetry.space_group_name_H-M   'P 1'
#
loop_
_entity.id
_entity.type
_entity.pdbx_description
1 polymer ?
#
loop_
_entity_poly.entity_id
_entity_poly.type
_entity_poly.pdbx_seq_one_letter_code
_entity_poly.pdbx_strand_id
1 'polypeptide(L)'
;MAEYILCPFSGSEEDDQPILVDPNPNYVCPDTAGNFRHEVCSMFYQCFMGQAGLYACPPGKLYDAQTYTCRKAEEVSCDDIDKGKSNYLLFIIFCITVRFIYLFA
;
A
#
# COMPACT_ATOMS: atom_id res chain seq x y z
N MET A 1 0.00 -14.27 -29.77
CA MET A 1 -1.19 -13.41 -29.93
C MET A 1 -2.38 -14.17 -29.37
N ALA A 2 -2.78 -14.04 -28.10
CA ALA A 2 -2.67 -12.93 -27.15
C ALA A 2 -2.67 -13.47 -25.70
N GLU A 3 -1.72 -13.03 -24.89
CA GLU A 3 -1.78 -13.09 -23.43
C GLU A 3 -1.84 -11.63 -22.95
N TYR A 4 -3.03 -11.06 -22.88
CA TYR A 4 -3.30 -9.81 -22.19
C TYR A 4 -4.66 -9.94 -21.49
N ILE A 5 -4.71 -9.45 -20.24
CA ILE A 5 -5.82 -9.53 -19.27
C ILE A 5 -5.74 -10.76 -18.35
N LEU A 6 -4.57 -10.92 -17.72
CA LEU A 6 -4.53 -11.08 -16.26
C LEU A 6 -3.60 -9.97 -15.78
N CYS A 7 -4.05 -9.20 -14.78
CA CYS A 7 -3.24 -8.19 -14.11
C CYS A 7 -1.87 -8.78 -13.74
N PRO A 8 -0.78 -7.99 -13.65
CA PRO A 8 0.47 -8.48 -13.10
C PRO A 8 0.26 -8.72 -11.59
N PHE A 9 -0.31 -9.88 -11.28
CA PHE A 9 -0.39 -10.46 -9.95
C PHE A 9 0.18 -11.88 -10.06
N SER A 10 1.34 -11.98 -10.72
CA SER A 10 2.27 -13.06 -10.48
C SER A 10 2.91 -12.78 -9.12
N GLY A 11 2.49 -13.51 -8.09
CA GLY A 11 3.24 -13.58 -6.84
C GLY A 11 4.62 -14.16 -7.12
N SER A 12 5.59 -13.29 -7.32
CA SER A 12 7.02 -13.56 -7.28
C SER A 12 7.60 -12.70 -6.18
N GLU A 13 8.39 -13.29 -5.30
CA GLU A 13 9.04 -12.69 -4.11
C GLU A 13 10.00 -11.51 -4.43
N GLU A 14 9.98 -10.97 -5.66
CA GLU A 14 10.75 -9.81 -6.14
C GLU A 14 9.94 -8.49 -6.17
N ASP A 15 8.60 -8.51 -6.12
CA ASP A 15 7.75 -7.28 -6.15
C ASP A 15 7.34 -6.79 -4.75
N ASP A 16 7.93 -7.39 -3.71
CA ASP A 16 7.69 -7.05 -2.31
C ASP A 16 8.69 -6.02 -1.77
N GLN A 17 9.60 -5.55 -2.61
CA GLN A 17 10.61 -4.58 -2.21
C GLN A 17 10.02 -3.16 -2.11
N PRO A 18 10.43 -2.38 -1.10
CA PRO A 18 10.07 -0.98 -1.03
C PRO A 18 10.74 -0.18 -2.14
N ILE A 19 9.97 0.68 -2.81
CA ILE A 19 10.40 1.52 -3.92
C ILE A 19 11.03 2.78 -3.35
N LEU A 20 12.27 3.10 -3.72
CA LEU A 20 12.90 4.37 -3.36
C LEU A 20 12.23 5.51 -4.14
N VAL A 21 11.52 6.39 -3.43
CA VAL A 21 10.82 7.55 -4.00
C VAL A 21 11.74 8.76 -4.05
N ASP A 22 12.47 9.01 -2.95
CA ASP A 22 13.42 10.12 -2.85
C ASP A 22 14.66 9.67 -2.06
N PRO A 23 15.87 9.70 -2.65
CA PRO A 23 17.11 9.37 -1.94
C PRO A 23 17.53 10.42 -0.91
N ASN A 24 16.99 11.64 -0.93
CA ASN A 24 17.39 12.71 -0.01
C ASN A 24 16.19 13.61 0.36
N PRO A 25 15.17 13.07 1.05
CA PRO A 25 14.06 13.85 1.55
C PRO A 25 14.54 14.86 2.59
N ASN A 26 13.81 15.97 2.72
CA ASN A 26 14.01 16.93 3.80
C ASN A 26 13.43 16.40 5.12
N TYR A 27 14.03 15.32 5.64
CA TYR A 27 13.62 14.64 6.86
C TYR A 27 14.83 14.46 7.78
N VAL A 28 14.67 14.86 9.05
CA VAL A 28 15.72 14.69 10.07
C VAL A 28 15.48 13.36 10.78
N CYS A 29 16.43 12.44 10.61
CA CYS A 29 16.38 11.13 11.25
C CYS A 29 16.38 11.25 12.78
N PRO A 30 15.38 10.67 13.49
CA PRO A 30 15.38 10.63 14.95
C PRO A 30 16.54 9.83 15.52
N ASP A 31 16.92 8.74 14.85
CA ASP A 31 18.05 7.87 15.21
C ASP A 31 19.02 7.68 14.04
N THR A 32 20.23 7.18 14.34
CA THR A 32 21.28 6.93 13.33
C THR A 32 20.90 5.87 12.32
N ALA A 33 20.01 4.95 12.67
CA ALA A 33 19.44 3.97 11.76
C ALA A 33 18.03 3.57 12.21
N GLY A 34 17.14 3.29 11.26
CA GLY A 34 15.78 2.85 11.56
C GLY A 34 14.81 3.16 10.45
N ASN A 35 13.63 2.54 10.50
CA ASN A 35 12.52 2.87 9.61
C ASN A 35 11.48 3.66 10.42
N PHE A 36 11.03 4.79 9.88
CA PHE A 36 10.12 5.72 10.51
C PHE A 36 8.90 5.95 9.64
N ARG A 37 7.72 6.05 10.26
CA ARG A 37 6.45 6.27 9.57
C ARG A 37 6.45 7.62 8.84
N HIS A 38 5.97 7.62 7.59
CA HIS A 38 5.64 8.84 6.85
C HIS A 38 4.20 9.28 7.16
N GLU A 39 3.87 10.55 6.89
CA GLU A 39 2.49 11.03 6.88
C GLU A 39 1.58 10.25 5.92
N VAL A 40 2.17 9.57 4.92
CA VAL A 40 1.47 8.73 3.97
C VAL A 40 1.68 7.29 4.38
N CYS A 41 0.60 6.56 4.67
CA CYS A 41 0.62 5.18 5.15
C CYS A 41 1.35 4.19 4.26
N SER A 42 1.35 4.41 2.95
CA SER A 42 2.07 3.59 1.98
C SER A 42 3.55 3.98 1.87
N MET A 43 4.05 4.91 2.68
CA MET A 43 5.41 5.41 2.65
C MET A 43 6.07 5.38 4.03
N PHE A 44 7.40 5.34 4.03
CA PHE A 44 8.21 5.38 5.23
C PHE A 44 9.58 5.99 4.93
N TYR A 45 10.19 6.58 5.94
CA TYR A 45 11.58 7.01 5.88
C TYR A 45 12.48 5.89 6.37
N GLN A 46 13.51 5.56 5.60
CA GLN A 46 14.60 4.71 6.06
C GLN A 46 15.81 5.58 6.35
N CYS A 47 16.26 5.53 7.60
CA CYS A 47 17.45 6.20 8.04
C CYS A 47 18.63 5.24 8.06
N PHE A 48 19.73 5.65 7.45
CA PHE A 48 21.00 4.94 7.49
C PHE A 48 22.15 5.92 7.72
N MET A 49 22.92 5.73 8.79
CA MET A 49 23.98 6.64 9.23
C MET A 49 23.53 8.11 9.36
N GLY A 50 22.27 8.32 9.78
CA GLY A 50 21.66 9.64 9.91
C GLY A 50 21.18 10.29 8.60
N GLN A 51 21.32 9.62 7.46
CA GLN A 51 20.75 10.05 6.18
C GLN A 51 19.39 9.37 5.98
N ALA A 52 18.37 10.17 5.69
CA ALA A 52 17.04 9.67 5.37
C ALA A 52 16.94 9.34 3.87
N GLY A 53 16.18 8.30 3.55
CA GLY A 53 15.64 8.03 2.23
C GLY A 53 14.13 7.79 2.35
N LEU A 54 13.35 8.31 1.41
CA LEU A 54 11.91 8.08 1.35
C LEU A 54 11.61 6.86 0.50
N TYR A 55 10.89 5.90 1.08
CA TYR A 55 10.49 4.67 0.43
C TYR A 55 8.97 4.53 0.43
N ALA A 56 8.44 3.90 -0.61
CA ALA A 56 7.05 3.54 -0.74
C ALA A 56 6.89 2.02 -0.75
N CYS A 57 5.87 1.52 -0.06
CA CYS A 57 5.42 0.15 -0.17
C CYS A 57 4.81 -0.10 -1.56
N PRO A 58 4.91 -1.34 -2.07
CA PRO A 58 4.27 -1.75 -3.31
C PRO A 58 2.74 -1.62 -3.22
N PRO A 59 2.06 -1.53 -4.37
CA PRO A 59 0.61 -1.29 -4.41
C PRO A 59 -0.17 -2.35 -3.63
N GLY A 60 -1.13 -1.90 -2.82
CA GLY A 60 -1.95 -2.76 -1.95
C GLY A 60 -1.32 -3.09 -0.59
N LYS A 61 -0.11 -2.58 -0.31
CA LYS A 61 0.54 -2.69 1.00
C LYS A 61 0.72 -1.33 1.68
N LEU A 62 0.68 -1.35 3.00
CA LEU A 62 0.91 -0.22 3.88
C LEU A 62 2.10 -0.51 4.80
N TYR A 63 2.80 0.53 5.19
CA TYR A 63 3.89 0.41 6.15
C TYR A 63 3.36 0.20 7.56
N ASP A 64 3.72 -0.94 8.15
CA ASP A 64 3.41 -1.25 9.54
C ASP A 64 4.57 -0.84 10.44
N ALA A 65 4.36 0.21 11.24
CA ALA A 65 5.37 0.68 12.19
C ALA A 65 5.59 -0.29 13.37
N GLN A 66 4.71 -1.29 13.58
CA GLN A 66 4.90 -2.31 14.62
C GLN A 66 5.86 -3.41 14.17
N THR A 67 5.76 -3.82 12.90
CA THR A 67 6.63 -4.85 12.32
C THR A 67 7.79 -4.28 11.50
N TYR A 68 7.82 -2.96 11.32
CA TYR A 68 8.77 -2.21 10.49
C TYR A 68 8.81 -2.65 9.03
N THR A 69 7.70 -3.19 8.51
CA THR A 69 7.62 -3.80 7.18
C THR A 69 6.34 -3.40 6.43
N CYS A 70 6.36 -3.54 5.11
CA CYS A 70 5.18 -3.37 4.27
C CYS A 70 4.26 -4.60 4.41
N ARG A 71 3.07 -4.40 4.95
CA ARG A 71 2.05 -5.44 5.13
C ARG A 71 0.78 -5.09 4.36
N LYS A 72 -0.13 -6.04 4.21
CA LYS A 72 -1.40 -5.80 3.51
C LYS A 72 -2.20 -4.70 4.21
N ALA A 73 -2.83 -3.83 3.44
CA ALA A 73 -3.64 -2.74 3.99
C ALA A 73 -4.74 -3.22 4.96
N GLU A 74 -5.23 -4.44 4.79
CA GLU A 74 -6.24 -5.08 5.65
C GLU A 74 -5.69 -5.48 7.03
N GLU A 75 -4.37 -5.63 7.16
CA GLU A 75 -3.69 -6.10 8.37
C GLU A 75 -3.05 -4.96 9.17
N VAL A 76 -2.88 -3.78 8.54
CA VAL A 76 -2.21 -2.63 9.14
C VAL A 76 -3.23 -1.58 9.54
N SER A 77 -3.25 -1.24 10.83
CA SER A 77 -3.96 -0.05 11.31
C SER A 77 -3.09 1.16 11.01
N CYS A 78 -3.20 1.70 9.80
CA CYS A 78 -2.71 3.05 9.54
C CYS A 78 -3.78 4.04 9.97
N ASP A 79 -3.84 4.26 11.27
CA ASP A 79 -4.64 5.35 11.83
C ASP A 79 -3.83 6.62 11.65
N ASP A 80 -4.16 7.39 10.62
CA ASP A 80 -4.29 8.86 10.71
C ASP A 80 -4.97 9.41 9.44
N ILE A 81 -6.22 9.86 9.62
CA ILE A 81 -6.95 10.84 8.79
C ILE A 81 -7.10 10.53 7.29
N ASP A 82 -7.71 9.40 6.94
CA ASP A 82 -8.75 9.46 5.90
C ASP A 82 -9.79 8.36 6.09
N LYS A 83 -11.05 8.78 6.12
CA LYS A 83 -12.21 7.89 6.23
C LYS A 83 -12.44 7.19 4.89
N GLY A 84 -11.57 6.24 4.57
CA GLY A 84 -11.72 5.35 3.44
C GLY A 84 -12.51 4.09 3.75
N LYS A 85 -13.67 4.17 4.44
CA LYS A 85 -14.68 3.09 4.37
C LYS A 85 -15.29 3.12 2.97
N SER A 86 -14.49 2.80 1.96
CA SER A 86 -14.93 2.80 0.57
C SER A 86 -15.74 1.54 0.33
N ASN A 87 -17.04 1.64 0.63
CA ASN A 87 -18.14 1.20 -0.24
C ASN A 87 -18.05 -0.18 -0.92
N TYR A 88 -17.29 -1.12 -0.37
CA TYR A 88 -17.26 -2.52 -0.82
C TYR A 88 -18.66 -3.14 -0.80
N LEU A 89 -19.49 -2.74 0.18
CA LEU A 89 -20.89 -3.13 0.27
C LEU A 89 -21.76 -2.53 -0.86
N LEU A 90 -21.52 -1.31 -1.32
CA LEU A 90 -22.26 -0.70 -2.44
C LEU A 90 -21.87 -1.31 -3.80
N PHE A 91 -20.58 -1.63 -4.01
CA PHE A 91 -20.13 -2.35 -5.20
C PHE A 91 -20.72 -3.77 -5.28
N ILE A 92 -20.79 -4.48 -4.14
CA ILE A 92 -21.44 -5.79 -4.06
C ILE A 92 -22.93 -5.69 -4.40
N ILE A 93 -23.64 -4.71 -3.84
CA ILE A 93 -25.07 -4.51 -4.10
C ILE A 93 -25.32 -4.19 -5.58
N PHE A 94 -24.55 -3.29 -6.18
CA PHE A 94 -24.70 -2.93 -7.60
C PHE A 94 -24.44 -4.13 -8.52
N CYS A 95 -23.43 -4.96 -8.21
CA CYS A 95 -23.11 -6.16 -8.99
C CYS A 95 -24.22 -7.23 -8.89
N ILE A 96 -24.81 -7.43 -7.71
CA ILE A 96 -25.90 -8.39 -7.50
C ILE A 96 -27.18 -7.91 -8.19
N THR A 97 -27.57 -6.63 -8.05
CA THR A 97 -28.80 -6.11 -8.66
C THR A 97 -28.74 -6.12 -10.18
N VAL A 98 -27.58 -5.79 -10.77
CA VAL A 98 -27.39 -5.80 -12.23
C VAL A 98 -27.44 -7.24 -12.77
N ARG A 99 -26.80 -8.20 -12.08
CA ARG A 99 -26.83 -9.63 -12.46
C ARG A 99 -28.22 -10.26 -12.34
N PHE A 100 -29.06 -9.78 -11.42
CA PHE A 100 -30.47 -10.19 -11.33
C PHE A 100 -31.34 -9.58 -12.43
N ILE A 101 -31.15 -8.31 -12.81
CA ILE A 101 -31.92 -7.68 -13.89
C ILE A 101 -31.67 -8.38 -15.24
N TYR A 102 -30.43 -8.79 -15.52
CA TYR A 102 -30.07 -9.54 -16.74
C TYR A 102 -30.39 -11.04 -16.69
N LEU A 103 -30.84 -11.58 -15.55
CA LEU A 103 -31.31 -12.97 -15.44
C LEU A 103 -32.83 -13.12 -15.66
N PHE A 104 -33.57 -12.01 -15.64
CA PHE A 104 -35.01 -11.96 -15.80
C PHE A 104 -35.46 -11.17 -17.05
N ALA A 105 -34.51 -10.79 -17.92
CA ALA A 105 -34.74 -10.17 -19.22
C ALA A 105 -34.42 -11.14 -20.37
#